data_AF-A0A423V872-F1
#
_entry.id   AF-A0A423V872-F1
#
_cell.length_a   1.000
_cell.length_b   1.000
_cell.length_c   1.000
_cell.angle_alpha   90.00
_cell.angle_beta   90.00
_cell.angle_gamma   90.00
#
_symmetry.space_group_name_H-M   'P 1'
#
loop_
_entity.id
_entity.type
_entity.pdbx_description
1 polymer ?
#
loop_
_entity_poly.entity_id
_entity_poly.type
_entity_poly.pdbx_seq_one_letter_code
_entity_poly.pdbx_strand_id
1 'polypeptide(L)'
;MEAGCCCGFVRLRLEQAPLVVHCCHCTSCQRETGSAFSPNIIIEASNVTRLPPAAPAVPAYPGAPEASPPAGPGLHDGQDDGSSLVETLIPSESGEGQTIVRCPKCLAAVWSEYDVPLVKYIKGGTLDRAWLVEPDAHIFVRSKRPFVEISDGKPQFERYYEKIATTQAAALSGASNIAAQIIEAYKAQHPFTLDLVQFARFVLLTMITAPPNYQWQHFLEKALPAYVRVDDGRDLEKRETRLDSLTDEARSKPKLSLRNTLAKWFVDCMTLGAIVNVETVPIMVAGYKVWPIASIVSFSFVPVEKRLVFLSFIGFLWGIYMSLAAARI
;
A
#
# COMPACT_ATOMS: atom_id res chain seq x y z
N MET A 1 4.46 9.95 22.80
CA MET A 1 5.50 10.73 22.11
C MET A 1 5.01 12.17 21.92
N GLU A 2 5.89 13.15 21.76
CA GLU A 2 5.49 14.55 21.52
C GLU A 2 5.93 15.03 20.14
N ALA A 3 5.07 15.86 19.53
CA ALA A 3 5.28 16.47 18.24
C ALA A 3 4.86 17.93 18.28
N GLY A 4 5.33 18.74 17.34
CA GLY A 4 4.84 20.10 17.19
C GLY A 4 5.42 20.85 16.01
N CYS A 5 4.85 22.02 15.77
CA CYS A 5 5.39 22.93 14.77
C CYS A 5 6.70 23.57 15.24
N CYS A 6 7.46 24.14 14.30
CA CYS A 6 8.77 24.73 14.58
C CYS A 6 8.75 25.90 15.58
N CYS A 7 7.61 26.59 15.72
CA CYS A 7 7.51 27.73 16.63
C CYS A 7 7.00 27.38 18.03
N GLY A 8 6.53 26.14 18.25
CA GLY A 8 5.99 25.71 19.53
C GLY A 8 4.50 26.04 19.77
N PHE A 9 3.83 26.76 18.86
CA PHE A 9 2.40 27.10 19.01
C PHE A 9 1.48 25.88 18.94
N VAL A 10 1.76 24.95 18.01
CA VAL A 10 1.05 23.68 17.88
C VAL A 10 1.89 22.60 18.54
N ARG A 11 1.37 22.03 19.62
CA ARG A 11 1.98 20.90 20.33
C ARG A 11 0.99 19.76 20.44
N LEU A 12 1.48 18.55 20.21
CA LEU A 12 0.68 17.33 20.21
C LEU A 12 1.35 16.28 21.10
N ARG A 13 0.52 15.52 21.81
CA ARG A 13 0.91 14.27 22.46
C ARG A 13 0.26 13.11 21.75
N LEU A 14 1.08 12.15 21.34
CA LEU A 14 0.67 10.84 20.85
C LEU A 14 0.66 9.92 22.06
N GLU A 15 -0.54 9.55 22.52
CA GLU A 15 -0.76 8.78 23.76
C GLU A 15 -0.42 7.30 23.61
N GLN A 16 -0.46 6.79 22.38
CA GLN A 16 -0.18 5.39 22.07
C GLN A 16 0.87 5.26 20.95
N ALA A 17 1.32 4.01 20.73
CA ALA A 17 2.19 3.68 19.62
C ALA A 17 1.45 3.88 18.28
N PRO A 18 2.14 4.28 17.21
CA PRO A 18 1.55 4.38 15.88
C PRO A 18 1.01 3.04 15.39
N LEU A 19 -0.01 3.10 14.55
CA LEU A 19 -0.52 1.95 13.80
C LEU A 19 0.48 1.50 12.73
N VAL A 20 0.96 2.48 11.96
CA VAL A 20 1.92 2.29 10.85
C VAL A 20 2.69 3.59 10.66
N VAL A 21 3.97 3.48 10.35
CA VAL A 21 4.83 4.58 9.92
C VAL A 21 5.28 4.30 8.51
N HIS A 22 5.04 5.21 7.57
CA HIS A 22 5.56 5.05 6.22
C HIS A 22 6.29 6.27 5.72
N CYS A 23 7.28 6.05 4.87
CA CYS A 23 7.94 7.08 4.09
C CYS A 23 7.26 7.22 2.73
N CYS A 24 6.59 8.36 2.52
CA CYS A 24 5.95 8.67 1.25
C CYS A 24 6.89 9.41 0.31
N HIS A 25 7.13 8.84 -0.88
CA HIS A 25 7.99 9.38 -1.93
C HIS A 25 7.21 10.07 -3.05
N CYS A 26 5.90 10.30 -2.89
CA CYS A 26 5.09 10.91 -3.94
C CYS A 26 5.45 12.39 -4.15
N THR A 27 5.22 12.90 -5.36
CA THR A 27 5.57 14.28 -5.72
C THR A 27 4.77 15.33 -4.95
N SER A 28 3.55 14.99 -4.51
CA SER A 28 2.72 15.86 -3.65
C SER A 28 3.35 16.03 -2.26
N CYS A 29 3.77 14.94 -1.60
CA CYS A 29 4.46 15.02 -0.30
C CYS A 29 5.84 15.70 -0.40
N GLN A 30 6.56 15.50 -1.50
CA GLN A 30 7.81 16.22 -1.77
C GLN A 30 7.57 17.74 -1.88
N ARG A 31 6.56 18.14 -2.66
CA ARG A 31 6.18 19.56 -2.82
C ARG A 31 5.66 20.18 -1.54
N GLU A 32 4.90 19.43 -0.75
CA GLU A 32 4.31 19.87 0.51
C GLU A 32 5.39 20.18 1.56
N THR A 33 6.38 19.29 1.69
CA THR A 33 7.40 19.37 2.74
C THR A 33 8.69 20.06 2.30
N GLY A 34 8.92 20.20 0.99
CA GLY A 34 10.21 20.60 0.44
C GLY A 34 11.31 19.54 0.57
N SER A 35 11.00 18.35 1.09
CA SER A 35 11.93 17.25 1.30
C SER A 35 11.88 16.22 0.15
N ALA A 36 12.86 15.31 0.11
CA ALA A 36 12.90 14.23 -0.87
C ALA A 36 11.83 13.14 -0.61
N PHE A 37 11.34 13.04 0.62
CA PHE A 37 10.24 12.18 1.05
C PHE A 37 9.63 12.73 2.34
N SER A 38 8.45 12.25 2.71
CA SER A 38 7.76 12.63 3.95
C SER A 38 7.46 11.39 4.80
N PRO A 39 8.01 11.28 6.02
CA PRO A 39 7.56 10.27 6.98
C PRO A 39 6.20 10.67 7.53
N ASN A 40 5.20 9.80 7.38
CA ASN A 40 3.87 9.97 7.97
C ASN A 40 3.61 8.86 8.99
N ILE A 41 3.19 9.26 10.17
CA ILE A 41 2.84 8.42 11.30
C ILE A 41 1.32 8.33 11.35
N ILE A 42 0.78 7.13 11.16
CA ILE A 42 -0.65 6.86 11.21
C ILE A 42 -1.00 6.47 12.65
N ILE A 43 -1.91 7.20 13.27
CA ILE A 43 -2.39 6.93 14.63
C ILE A 43 -3.88 7.28 14.71
N GLU A 44 -4.63 6.60 15.59
CA GLU A 44 -6.04 6.93 15.82
C GLU A 44 -6.20 8.38 16.28
N ALA A 45 -7.22 9.06 15.76
CA ALA A 45 -7.47 10.46 16.11
C ALA A 45 -7.72 10.66 17.61
N SER A 46 -8.31 9.67 18.29
CA SER A 46 -8.54 9.67 19.74
C SER A 46 -7.26 9.59 20.57
N ASN A 47 -6.15 9.14 19.97
CA ASN A 47 -4.84 8.98 20.62
C ASN A 47 -3.94 10.21 20.39
N VAL A 48 -4.47 11.30 19.86
CA VAL A 48 -3.75 12.56 19.61
C VAL A 48 -4.39 13.69 20.42
N THR A 49 -3.66 14.18 21.42
CA THR A 49 -4.10 15.28 22.28
C THR A 49 -3.32 16.55 21.98
N ARG A 50 -4.01 17.70 21.86
CA ARG A 50 -3.35 19.00 21.72
C ARG A 50 -2.87 19.46 23.09
N LEU A 51 -1.58 19.77 23.19
CA LEU A 51 -0.96 20.36 24.38
C LEU A 51 -0.98 21.90 24.27
N PRO A 52 -0.82 22.62 25.40
CA PRO A 52 -0.60 24.05 25.38
C PRO A 52 0.63 24.44 24.54
N PRO A 53 0.69 25.67 23.99
CA PRO A 53 1.89 26.18 23.34
C PRO A 53 3.11 26.07 24.25
N ALA A 54 4.24 25.70 23.66
CA ALA A 54 5.52 25.61 24.33
C ALA A 54 6.52 26.57 23.69
N ALA A 55 7.63 26.83 24.38
CA ALA A 55 8.72 27.59 23.78
C ALA A 55 9.27 26.84 22.53
N PRO A 56 9.64 27.57 21.47
CA PRO A 56 10.30 26.95 20.32
C PRO A 56 11.58 26.25 20.76
N ALA A 57 11.77 25.02 20.31
CA ALA A 57 12.93 24.21 20.61
C ALA A 57 13.46 23.58 19.33
N VAL A 58 14.79 23.46 19.22
CA VAL A 58 15.39 22.63 18.16
C VAL A 58 15.22 21.18 18.60
N PRO A 59 14.54 20.31 17.81
CA PRO A 59 14.46 18.89 18.11
C PRO A 59 15.86 18.33 18.31
N ALA A 60 16.05 17.52 19.35
CA ALA A 60 17.36 16.97 19.67
C ALA A 60 17.83 15.98 18.57
N TYR A 61 19.00 15.38 18.72
CA TYR A 61 19.47 14.26 17.89
C TYR A 61 19.91 13.12 18.82
N PRO A 62 20.08 11.88 18.32
CA PRO A 62 20.54 10.77 19.15
C PRO A 62 21.84 11.12 19.88
N GLY A 63 21.80 11.15 21.22
CA GLY A 63 22.95 11.48 22.07
C GLY A 63 23.12 12.97 22.42
N ALA A 64 22.22 13.86 21.98
CA ALA A 64 22.24 15.26 22.40
C ALA A 64 21.79 15.43 23.86
N PRO A 65 22.43 16.32 24.65
CA PRO A 65 22.16 16.47 26.08
C PRO A 65 20.80 17.09 26.43
N GLU A 66 20.13 17.79 25.50
CA GLU A 66 18.71 18.20 25.53
C GLU A 66 18.41 19.04 24.26
N ALA A 67 17.14 19.47 24.07
CA ALA A 67 16.77 20.37 22.98
C ALA A 67 17.47 21.74 23.12
N SER A 68 18.02 22.27 22.02
CA SER A 68 18.74 23.56 22.08
C SER A 68 17.76 24.72 22.27
N PRO A 69 18.12 25.75 23.08
CA PRO A 69 17.28 26.92 23.29
C PRO A 69 17.06 27.69 21.98
N PRO A 70 15.95 28.44 21.85
CA PRO A 70 15.64 29.16 20.63
C PRO A 70 16.64 30.28 20.35
N ALA A 71 16.99 30.45 19.06
CA ALA A 71 17.95 31.46 18.61
C ALA A 71 17.39 32.91 18.58
N GLY A 72 16.12 33.12 18.94
CA GLY A 72 15.47 34.43 18.84
C GLY A 72 14.12 34.49 19.57
N PRO A 73 13.43 35.65 19.52
CA PRO A 73 12.12 35.82 20.16
C PRO A 73 11.09 34.87 19.56
N GLY A 74 10.19 34.34 20.39
CA GLY A 74 9.11 33.47 19.96
C GLY A 74 8.13 34.18 19.02
N LEU A 75 7.49 33.43 18.12
CA LEU A 75 6.42 33.93 17.24
C LEU A 75 5.06 34.10 17.96
N HIS A 76 5.01 33.73 19.23
CA HIS A 76 3.88 33.89 20.14
C HIS A 76 4.39 34.03 21.57
N ASP A 77 3.55 34.53 22.46
CA ASP A 77 3.83 34.80 23.89
C ASP A 77 3.72 33.56 24.79
N GLY A 78 3.69 32.37 24.20
CA GLY A 78 3.45 31.11 24.92
C GLY A 78 2.00 30.87 25.30
N GLN A 79 1.06 31.73 24.94
CA GLN A 79 -0.37 31.52 25.18
C GLN A 79 -1.10 31.07 23.91
N ASP A 80 -2.18 30.32 24.13
CA ASP A 80 -3.10 29.97 23.06
C ASP A 80 -4.06 31.15 22.84
N ASP A 81 -3.84 31.90 21.77
CA ASP A 81 -4.62 33.09 21.44
C ASP A 81 -5.93 32.78 20.71
N GLY A 82 -6.31 31.50 20.63
CA GLY A 82 -7.51 31.02 19.94
C GLY A 82 -7.41 31.05 18.42
N SER A 83 -6.22 31.32 17.85
CA SER A 83 -6.00 31.23 16.40
C SER A 83 -6.36 29.83 15.89
N SER A 84 -7.30 29.75 14.97
CA SER A 84 -7.66 28.49 14.33
C SER A 84 -6.49 27.94 13.50
N LEU A 85 -6.44 26.61 13.40
CA LEU A 85 -5.47 25.94 12.55
C LEU A 85 -5.76 26.22 11.08
N VAL A 86 -4.71 26.28 10.27
CA VAL A 86 -4.85 26.51 8.83
C VAL A 86 -5.03 25.17 8.15
N GLU A 87 -6.23 24.91 7.66
CA GLU A 87 -6.57 23.71 6.92
C GLU A 87 -6.52 24.01 5.42
N THR A 88 -5.86 23.14 4.65
CA THR A 88 -5.78 23.31 3.19
C THR A 88 -5.98 21.97 2.51
N LEU A 89 -7.06 21.85 1.74
CA LEU A 89 -7.30 20.72 0.86
C LEU A 89 -6.34 20.81 -0.33
N ILE A 90 -5.55 19.76 -0.52
CA ILE A 90 -4.62 19.64 -1.65
C ILE A 90 -4.83 18.32 -2.39
N PRO A 91 -4.53 18.27 -3.70
CA PRO A 91 -4.55 17.02 -4.44
C PRO A 91 -3.49 16.05 -3.92
N SER A 92 -3.84 14.77 -3.89
CA SER A 92 -2.94 13.66 -3.53
C SER A 92 -2.76 12.72 -4.72
N GLU A 93 -1.60 12.05 -4.81
CA GLU A 93 -1.36 11.06 -5.88
C GLU A 93 -2.28 9.82 -5.79
N SER A 94 -2.99 9.64 -4.67
CA SER A 94 -4.01 8.60 -4.53
C SER A 94 -5.35 8.96 -5.19
N GLY A 95 -5.57 10.22 -5.60
CA GLY A 95 -6.81 10.68 -6.24
C GLY A 95 -7.85 11.26 -5.28
N GLU A 96 -7.86 10.84 -4.02
CA GLU A 96 -8.85 11.25 -3.00
C GLU A 96 -8.62 12.66 -2.41
N GLY A 97 -7.47 13.29 -2.69
CA GLY A 97 -7.05 14.51 -1.99
C GLY A 97 -6.53 14.23 -0.57
N GLN A 98 -6.11 15.30 0.13
CA GLN A 98 -5.79 15.29 1.57
C GLN A 98 -5.93 16.71 2.13
N THR A 99 -6.39 16.85 3.37
CA THR A 99 -6.41 18.12 4.10
C THR A 99 -5.16 18.21 4.95
N ILE A 100 -4.29 19.19 4.65
CA ILE A 100 -3.11 19.46 5.45
C ILE A 100 -3.43 20.47 6.53
N VAL A 101 -3.11 20.15 7.78
CA VAL A 101 -3.29 21.04 8.92
C VAL A 101 -1.97 21.68 9.30
N ARG A 102 -1.95 23.02 9.29
CA ARG A 102 -0.77 23.84 9.51
C ARG A 102 -0.91 24.74 10.74
N CYS A 103 0.23 25.06 11.33
CA CYS A 103 0.30 26.10 12.35
C CYS A 103 -0.02 27.48 11.76
N PRO A 104 -0.90 28.28 12.38
CA PRO A 104 -1.23 29.63 11.89
C PRO A 104 -0.07 30.63 12.05
N LYS A 105 0.94 30.32 12.88
CA LYS A 105 2.07 31.22 13.15
C LYS A 105 3.26 30.98 12.21
N CYS A 106 3.70 29.72 12.08
CA CYS A 106 4.86 29.37 11.27
C CYS A 106 4.53 28.59 9.98
N LEU A 107 3.26 28.27 9.73
CA LEU A 107 2.77 27.53 8.57
C LEU A 107 3.34 26.11 8.40
N ALA A 108 4.07 25.60 9.38
CA ALA A 108 4.55 24.22 9.37
C ALA A 108 3.35 23.25 9.33
N ALA A 109 3.40 22.28 8.42
CA ALA A 109 2.46 21.17 8.35
C ALA A 109 2.73 20.20 9.50
N VAL A 110 1.72 19.95 10.33
CA VAL A 110 1.87 19.10 11.53
C VAL A 110 1.21 17.75 11.33
N TRP A 111 0.05 17.70 10.67
CA TRP A 111 -0.58 16.46 10.24
C TRP A 111 -1.42 16.63 8.98
N SER A 112 -1.78 15.49 8.38
CA SER A 112 -2.79 15.41 7.33
C SER A 112 -4.02 14.64 7.81
N GLU A 113 -5.17 14.98 7.26
CA GLU A 113 -6.43 14.26 7.38
C GLU A 113 -6.90 13.84 5.98
N TYR A 114 -7.48 12.66 5.88
CA TYR A 114 -8.09 12.12 4.67
C TYR A 114 -9.58 11.89 4.97
N ASP A 115 -10.36 11.44 3.97
CA ASP A 115 -11.83 11.27 4.05
C ASP A 115 -12.36 10.54 5.30
N VAL A 116 -11.55 9.70 5.95
CA VAL A 116 -11.91 9.04 7.20
C VAL A 116 -11.29 9.78 8.40
N PRO A 117 -12.09 10.46 9.26
CA PRO A 117 -11.59 11.20 10.41
C PRO A 117 -11.11 10.31 11.58
N LEU A 118 -11.07 8.99 11.38
CA LEU A 118 -10.69 8.02 12.41
C LEU A 118 -9.19 8.02 12.70
N VAL A 119 -8.37 8.45 11.74
CA VAL A 119 -6.91 8.41 11.84
C VAL A 119 -6.30 9.74 11.45
N LYS A 120 -5.21 10.10 12.11
CA LYS A 120 -4.38 11.26 11.77
C LYS A 120 -3.04 10.80 11.21
N TYR A 121 -2.55 11.52 10.21
CA TYR A 121 -1.25 11.29 9.59
C TYR A 121 -0.28 12.35 10.12
N ILE A 122 0.28 12.11 11.30
CA ILE A 122 1.24 13.05 11.92
C ILE A 122 2.51 13.06 11.09
N LYS A 123 3.04 14.25 10.78
CA LYS A 123 4.30 14.39 10.05
C LYS A 123 5.44 13.96 10.96
N GLY A 124 6.10 12.84 10.66
CA GLY A 124 7.12 12.25 11.53
C GLY A 124 8.31 13.17 11.81
N GLY A 125 8.63 14.07 10.87
CA GLY A 125 9.67 15.10 11.06
C GLY A 125 9.32 16.18 12.10
N THR A 126 8.08 16.22 12.60
CA THR A 126 7.64 17.16 13.64
C THR A 126 7.76 16.59 15.05
N LEU A 127 8.18 15.33 15.20
CA LEU A 127 8.45 14.74 16.50
C LEU A 127 9.69 15.37 17.14
N ASP A 128 9.63 15.61 18.45
CA ASP A 128 10.79 16.11 19.21
C ASP A 128 11.95 15.09 19.21
N ARG A 129 11.58 13.81 19.11
CA ARG A 129 12.50 12.66 19.06
C ARG A 129 12.19 11.77 17.87
N ALA A 130 12.36 12.32 16.66
CA ALA A 130 12.01 11.63 15.41
C ALA A 130 12.74 10.29 15.20
N TRP A 131 13.94 10.11 15.77
CA TRP A 131 14.71 8.86 15.68
C TRP A 131 14.13 7.70 16.50
N LEU A 132 13.13 7.93 17.35
CA LEU A 132 12.42 6.84 18.04
C LEU A 132 11.46 6.09 17.11
N VAL A 133 11.24 6.61 15.90
CA VAL A 133 10.25 6.09 14.97
C VAL A 133 10.94 5.70 13.67
N GLU A 134 10.96 4.40 13.39
CA GLU A 134 11.43 3.85 12.12
C GLU A 134 10.27 3.70 11.13
N PRO A 135 10.54 3.78 9.81
CA PRO A 135 9.54 3.42 8.82
C PRO A 135 9.26 1.91 8.83
N ASP A 136 7.99 1.55 8.72
CA ASP A 136 7.54 0.18 8.46
C ASP A 136 7.52 -0.12 6.96
N ALA A 137 7.39 0.91 6.12
CA ALA A 137 7.36 0.77 4.67
C ALA A 137 7.68 2.07 3.91
N HIS A 138 8.05 1.93 2.65
CA HIS A 138 8.22 3.01 1.69
C HIS A 138 7.15 2.89 0.60
N ILE A 139 6.41 3.97 0.37
CA ILE A 139 5.33 4.02 -0.63
C ILE A 139 5.62 5.08 -1.70
N PHE A 140 5.05 4.88 -2.90
CA PHE A 140 5.31 5.74 -4.07
C PHE A 140 6.77 5.82 -4.52
N VAL A 141 7.52 4.73 -4.36
CA VAL A 141 8.96 4.66 -4.66
C VAL A 141 9.25 4.96 -6.14
N ARG A 142 8.27 4.78 -7.04
CA ARG A 142 8.32 5.21 -8.45
C ARG A 142 8.74 6.67 -8.64
N SER A 143 8.43 7.53 -7.66
CA SER A 143 8.65 8.98 -7.67
C SER A 143 9.85 9.40 -6.80
N LYS A 144 10.58 8.44 -6.23
CA LYS A 144 11.75 8.68 -5.37
C LYS A 144 12.82 9.49 -6.09
N ARG A 145 13.43 10.44 -5.37
CA ARG A 145 14.54 11.24 -5.91
C ARG A 145 15.75 10.33 -6.22
N PRO A 146 16.44 10.49 -7.36
CA PRO A 146 17.54 9.60 -7.76
C PRO A 146 18.68 9.48 -6.73
N PHE A 147 18.92 10.53 -5.94
CA PHE A 147 19.98 10.56 -4.92
C PHE A 147 19.57 9.91 -3.58
N VAL A 148 18.30 9.53 -3.40
CA VAL A 148 17.84 8.86 -2.17
C VAL A 148 18.00 7.36 -2.36
N GLU A 149 18.89 6.72 -1.62
CA GLU A 149 18.99 5.27 -1.53
C GLU A 149 18.16 4.74 -0.35
N ILE A 150 17.44 3.62 -0.54
CA ILE A 150 16.65 2.98 0.53
C ILE A 150 17.30 1.63 0.82
N SER A 151 18.05 1.56 1.91
CA SER A 151 18.87 0.40 2.31
C SER A 151 18.50 -0.16 3.69
N ASP A 152 17.37 0.26 4.24
CA ASP A 152 16.87 -0.14 5.57
C ASP A 152 16.21 -1.54 5.62
N GLY A 153 16.13 -2.23 4.47
CA GLY A 153 15.50 -3.56 4.35
C GLY A 153 13.97 -3.54 4.46
N LYS A 154 13.33 -2.38 4.55
CA LYS A 154 11.88 -2.27 4.71
C LYS A 154 11.16 -2.49 3.36
N PRO A 155 9.90 -2.95 3.36
CA PRO A 155 9.09 -3.08 2.15
C PRO A 155 9.00 -1.77 1.35
N GLN A 156 9.22 -1.87 0.04
CA GLN A 156 9.14 -0.75 -0.90
C GLN A 156 8.01 -1.00 -1.91
N PHE A 157 7.09 -0.06 -2.01
CA PHE A 157 5.92 -0.12 -2.88
C PHE A 157 5.96 1.01 -3.92
N GLU A 158 5.69 0.67 -5.18
CA GLU A 158 5.64 1.64 -6.29
C GLU A 158 4.48 2.65 -6.15
N ARG A 159 3.42 2.32 -5.40
CA ARG A 159 2.21 3.14 -5.17
C ARG A 159 1.76 3.03 -3.70
N TYR A 160 0.60 3.63 -3.35
CA TYR A 160 -0.03 3.45 -2.03
C TYR A 160 -0.43 1.99 -1.79
N TYR A 161 -0.57 1.59 -0.52
CA TYR A 161 -1.07 0.26 -0.15
C TYR A 161 -2.34 -0.07 -0.95
N GLU A 162 -2.37 -1.21 -1.62
CA GLU A 162 -3.44 -1.58 -2.55
C GLU A 162 -4.74 -1.97 -1.84
N LYS A 163 -5.38 -1.00 -1.18
CA LYS A 163 -6.78 -1.06 -0.78
C LYS A 163 -7.66 -1.36 -2.00
N ILE A 164 -7.30 -0.82 -3.17
CA ILE A 164 -8.04 -1.01 -4.43
C ILE A 164 -8.10 -2.49 -4.81
N ALA A 165 -6.98 -3.23 -4.79
CA ALA A 165 -6.96 -4.63 -5.21
C ALA A 165 -7.77 -5.52 -4.25
N THR A 166 -7.69 -5.23 -2.94
CA THR A 166 -8.47 -5.93 -1.91
C THR A 166 -9.96 -5.63 -2.03
N THR A 167 -10.34 -4.36 -2.21
CA THR A 167 -11.73 -3.93 -2.43
C THR A 167 -12.28 -4.47 -3.75
N GLN A 168 -11.49 -4.50 -4.82
CA GLN A 168 -11.88 -5.08 -6.11
C GLN A 168 -12.09 -6.60 -5.99
N ALA A 169 -11.19 -7.31 -5.29
CA ALA A 169 -11.34 -8.74 -5.03
C ALA A 169 -12.60 -9.03 -4.20
N ALA A 170 -12.85 -8.24 -3.14
CA ALA A 170 -14.04 -8.36 -2.30
C ALA A 170 -15.33 -8.06 -3.08
N ALA A 171 -15.34 -7.01 -3.91
CA ALA A 171 -16.49 -6.68 -4.77
C ALA A 171 -16.77 -7.79 -5.79
N LEU A 172 -15.73 -8.35 -6.41
CA LEU A 172 -15.86 -9.44 -7.38
C LEU A 172 -16.33 -10.74 -6.72
N SER A 173 -15.84 -11.04 -5.51
CA SER A 173 -16.33 -12.16 -4.71
C SER A 173 -17.79 -11.98 -4.30
N GLY A 174 -18.19 -10.77 -3.89
CA GLY A 174 -19.59 -10.45 -3.58
C GLY A 174 -20.50 -10.63 -4.79
N ALA A 175 -20.09 -10.12 -5.95
CA ALA A 175 -20.80 -10.31 -7.21
C ALA A 175 -20.90 -11.80 -7.60
N SER A 176 -19.85 -12.59 -7.36
CA SER A 176 -19.86 -14.04 -7.59
C SER A 176 -20.92 -14.74 -6.76
N ASN A 177 -21.01 -14.38 -5.48
CA ASN A 177 -21.95 -14.99 -4.56
C ASN A 177 -23.40 -14.62 -4.92
N ILE A 178 -23.66 -13.35 -5.25
CA ILE A 178 -24.98 -12.91 -5.72
C ILE A 178 -25.38 -13.64 -7.00
N ALA A 179 -24.47 -13.73 -7.98
CA ALA A 179 -24.73 -14.45 -9.23
C ALA A 179 -25.04 -15.94 -8.99
N ALA A 180 -24.31 -16.59 -8.10
CA ALA A 180 -24.56 -17.97 -7.70
C ALA A 180 -25.96 -18.15 -7.09
N GLN A 181 -26.35 -17.28 -6.14
CA GLN A 181 -27.67 -17.32 -5.50
C GLN A 181 -28.82 -17.05 -6.48
N ILE A 182 -28.63 -16.15 -7.45
CA ILE A 182 -29.63 -15.89 -8.51
C ILE A 182 -29.80 -17.13 -9.40
N ILE A 183 -28.70 -17.78 -9.80
CA ILE A 183 -28.74 -18.98 -10.63
C ILE A 183 -29.44 -20.12 -9.88
N GLU A 184 -29.17 -20.28 -8.59
CA GLU A 184 -29.79 -21.29 -7.74
C GLU A 184 -31.29 -21.03 -7.58
N ALA A 185 -31.69 -19.79 -7.30
CA ALA A 185 -33.09 -19.39 -7.23
C ALA A 185 -33.84 -19.63 -8.55
N TYR A 186 -33.20 -19.34 -9.68
CA TYR A 186 -33.76 -19.59 -11.01
C TYR A 186 -33.95 -21.10 -11.28
N LYS A 187 -32.97 -21.93 -10.92
CA LYS A 187 -33.04 -23.39 -11.09
C LYS A 187 -34.08 -24.04 -10.18
N ALA A 188 -34.17 -23.58 -8.95
CA ALA A 188 -35.08 -24.13 -7.95
C ALA A 188 -36.50 -23.49 -8.01
N GLN A 189 -36.76 -22.60 -8.98
CA GLN A 189 -38.07 -21.97 -9.22
C GLN A 189 -38.65 -21.25 -7.99
N HIS A 190 -37.79 -20.78 -7.07
CA HIS A 190 -38.20 -20.02 -5.90
C HIS A 190 -37.90 -18.54 -6.08
N PRO A 191 -38.63 -17.64 -5.41
CA PRO A 191 -38.31 -16.21 -5.43
C PRO A 191 -36.90 -15.97 -4.89
N PHE A 192 -36.15 -15.08 -5.53
CA PHE A 192 -34.81 -14.71 -5.11
C PHE A 192 -34.86 -14.03 -3.75
N THR A 193 -34.15 -14.61 -2.78
CA THR A 193 -33.88 -14.02 -1.48
C THR A 193 -32.37 -14.00 -1.27
N LEU A 194 -31.82 -12.82 -0.98
CA LEU A 194 -30.38 -12.68 -0.74
C LEU A 194 -30.05 -13.27 0.63
N ASP A 195 -29.24 -14.33 0.66
CA ASP A 195 -28.65 -14.83 1.89
C ASP A 195 -27.50 -13.91 2.30
N LEU A 196 -27.83 -12.94 3.16
CA LEU A 196 -26.91 -11.95 3.72
C LEU A 196 -25.78 -12.59 4.52
N VAL A 197 -26.01 -13.74 5.15
CA VAL A 197 -25.01 -14.44 5.95
C VAL A 197 -23.96 -15.06 5.04
N GLN A 198 -24.40 -15.71 3.96
CA GLN A 198 -23.50 -16.27 2.96
C GLN A 198 -22.74 -15.18 2.21
N PHE A 199 -23.40 -14.09 1.81
CA PHE A 199 -22.76 -12.93 1.18
C PHE A 199 -21.69 -12.31 2.07
N ALA A 200 -22.03 -12.01 3.34
CA ALA A 200 -21.08 -11.44 4.30
C ALA A 200 -19.89 -12.36 4.54
N ARG A 201 -20.10 -13.68 4.63
CA ARG A 201 -19.03 -14.67 4.79
C ARG A 201 -18.03 -14.64 3.62
N PHE A 202 -18.50 -14.55 2.38
CA PHE A 202 -17.64 -14.46 1.20
C PHE A 202 -16.84 -13.15 1.14
N VAL A 203 -17.50 -12.03 1.43
CA VAL A 203 -16.85 -10.71 1.44
C VAL A 203 -15.81 -10.62 2.55
N LEU A 204 -16.15 -11.01 3.78
CA LEU A 204 -15.24 -10.97 4.93
C LEU A 204 -14.06 -11.91 4.77
N LEU A 205 -14.29 -13.14 4.28
CA LEU A 205 -13.21 -14.08 4.02
C LEU A 205 -12.25 -13.54 2.97
N THR A 206 -12.76 -12.89 1.91
CA THR A 206 -11.92 -12.26 0.88
C THR A 206 -11.12 -11.08 1.43
N MET A 207 -11.73 -10.23 2.26
CA MET A 207 -11.03 -9.13 2.93
C MET A 207 -9.90 -9.61 3.84
N ILE A 208 -10.03 -10.79 4.45
CA ILE A 208 -9.02 -11.40 5.32
C ILE A 208 -7.93 -12.12 4.52
N THR A 209 -8.31 -12.83 3.44
CA THR A 209 -7.39 -13.71 2.70
C THR A 209 -6.66 -13.02 1.54
N ALA A 210 -7.22 -11.96 0.98
CA ALA A 210 -6.61 -11.23 -0.14
C ALA A 210 -5.29 -10.53 0.23
N PRO A 211 -5.15 -9.83 1.38
CA PRO A 211 -3.88 -9.19 1.72
C PRO A 211 -2.72 -10.18 1.91
N PRO A 212 -2.86 -11.30 2.66
CA PRO A 212 -1.83 -12.32 2.73
C PRO A 212 -1.49 -12.96 1.38
N ASN A 213 -2.49 -13.25 0.54
CA ASN A 213 -2.27 -13.80 -0.79
C ASN A 213 -1.48 -12.83 -1.69
N TYR A 214 -1.83 -11.54 -1.66
CA TYR A 214 -1.07 -10.52 -2.37
C TYR A 214 0.39 -10.44 -1.91
N GLN A 215 0.63 -10.49 -0.60
CA GLN A 215 1.98 -10.52 -0.03
C GLN A 215 2.76 -11.76 -0.48
N TRP A 216 2.12 -12.92 -0.51
CA TRP A 216 2.68 -14.17 -1.02
C TRP A 216 3.08 -14.06 -2.51
N GLN A 217 2.21 -13.51 -3.36
CA GLN A 217 2.52 -13.31 -4.77
C GLN A 217 3.68 -12.34 -4.99
N HIS A 218 3.77 -11.30 -4.18
CA HIS A 218 4.88 -10.34 -4.23
C HIS A 218 6.20 -10.98 -3.76
N PHE A 219 6.16 -11.79 -2.71
CA PHE A 219 7.30 -12.60 -2.27
C PHE A 219 7.78 -13.54 -3.37
N LEU A 220 6.88 -14.29 -4.02
CA LEU A 220 7.21 -15.15 -5.15
C LEU A 220 7.82 -14.35 -6.32
N GLU A 221 7.32 -13.15 -6.60
CA GLU A 221 7.90 -12.29 -7.64
C GLU A 221 9.32 -11.86 -7.31
N LYS A 222 9.61 -11.49 -6.07
CA LYS A 222 10.96 -11.13 -5.62
C LYS A 222 11.92 -12.31 -5.62
N ALA A 223 11.47 -13.48 -5.14
CA ALA A 223 12.29 -14.67 -5.04
C ALA A 223 12.60 -15.30 -6.41
N LEU A 224 11.65 -15.21 -7.36
CA LEU A 224 11.73 -15.89 -8.67
C LEU A 224 11.31 -14.96 -9.82
N PRO A 225 11.97 -13.82 -10.08
CA PRO A 225 11.50 -12.81 -11.03
C PRO A 225 11.12 -13.38 -12.39
N ALA A 226 9.88 -13.10 -12.83
CA ALA A 226 9.35 -13.61 -14.10
C ALA A 226 10.00 -12.90 -15.28
N TYR A 227 10.41 -11.65 -15.08
CA TYR A 227 11.11 -10.82 -16.06
C TYR A 227 12.53 -10.57 -15.59
N VAL A 228 13.50 -11.08 -16.33
CA VAL A 228 14.92 -10.85 -16.06
C VAL A 228 15.43 -9.79 -17.04
N ARG A 229 16.06 -8.74 -16.52
CA ARG A 229 16.82 -7.80 -17.36
C ARG A 229 18.13 -8.48 -17.75
N VAL A 230 18.35 -8.61 -19.06
CA VAL A 230 19.66 -8.99 -19.58
C VAL A 230 20.52 -7.73 -19.53
N ASP A 231 21.37 -7.63 -18.51
CA ASP A 231 22.48 -6.68 -18.55
C ASP A 231 23.60 -7.38 -19.32
N ASP A 232 23.82 -6.96 -20.57
CA ASP A 232 24.96 -7.48 -21.35
C ASP A 232 26.20 -6.73 -20.83
N GLY A 233 26.91 -7.35 -19.89
CA GLY A 233 28.02 -6.75 -19.14
C GLY A 233 29.29 -6.48 -19.96
N ARG A 234 29.19 -5.82 -21.13
CA ARG A 234 30.34 -5.54 -22.01
C ARG A 234 30.46 -4.13 -22.59
N ASP A 235 29.67 -3.14 -22.19
CA ASP A 235 29.71 -1.81 -22.83
C ASP A 235 29.85 -0.63 -21.86
N LEU A 236 30.73 -0.71 -20.85
CA LEU A 236 31.15 0.47 -20.09
C LEU A 236 32.19 1.34 -20.83
N GLU A 237 32.84 0.81 -21.88
CA GLU A 237 33.95 1.48 -22.57
C GLU A 237 33.53 2.29 -23.81
N LYS A 238 32.30 2.12 -24.31
CA LYS A 238 31.81 2.80 -25.53
C LYS A 238 30.95 4.04 -25.31
N ARG A 239 30.68 4.41 -24.05
CA ARG A 239 29.69 5.44 -23.69
C ARG A 239 30.18 6.89 -23.89
N GLU A 240 31.48 7.11 -24.09
CA GLU A 240 32.04 8.46 -24.26
C GLU A 240 31.92 9.01 -25.69
N THR A 241 31.74 8.15 -26.71
CA THR A 241 31.86 8.56 -28.12
C THR A 241 30.54 8.76 -28.89
N ARG A 242 29.39 8.70 -28.22
CA ARG A 242 28.08 8.81 -28.90
C ARG A 242 27.15 9.78 -28.16
N LEU A 243 27.57 11.04 -28.04
CA LEU A 243 26.69 12.12 -27.57
C LEU A 243 25.88 12.78 -28.71
N ASP A 244 26.21 12.52 -29.97
CA ASP A 244 25.64 13.27 -31.11
C ASP A 244 24.82 12.44 -32.12
N SER A 245 24.37 11.23 -31.78
CA SER A 245 23.44 10.53 -32.67
C SER A 245 22.49 9.58 -31.94
N LEU A 246 21.24 9.62 -32.40
CA LEU A 246 20.16 8.63 -32.25
C LEU A 246 19.06 9.00 -31.25
N THR A 247 18.12 9.79 -31.76
CA THR A 247 16.70 9.39 -31.78
C THR A 247 16.54 7.89 -32.02
N ASP A 248 15.66 7.27 -31.22
CA ASP A 248 15.07 5.94 -31.42
C ASP A 248 16.04 4.78 -31.69
N GLU A 249 16.45 4.04 -30.65
CA GLU A 249 16.42 2.57 -30.69
C GLU A 249 16.59 1.90 -29.30
N ALA A 250 15.64 1.00 -29.00
CA ALA A 250 15.71 -0.15 -28.08
C ALA A 250 15.87 0.06 -26.56
N ARG A 251 14.79 0.52 -25.89
CA ARG A 251 14.45 0.02 -24.54
C ARG A 251 14.25 -1.50 -24.65
N SER A 252 15.27 -2.28 -24.29
CA SER A 252 15.21 -3.75 -24.42
C SER A 252 13.97 -4.27 -23.67
N LYS A 253 13.09 -4.98 -24.39
CA LYS A 253 11.89 -5.56 -23.78
C LYS A 253 12.35 -6.65 -22.80
N PRO A 254 11.92 -6.62 -21.53
CA PRO A 254 12.30 -7.64 -20.57
C PRO A 254 11.87 -9.02 -21.08
N LYS A 255 12.79 -9.98 -21.09
CA LYS A 255 12.50 -11.36 -21.54
C LYS A 255 11.92 -12.16 -20.38
N LEU A 256 10.87 -12.92 -20.67
CA LEU A 256 10.22 -13.82 -19.71
C LEU A 256 11.14 -15.02 -19.41
N SER A 257 11.42 -15.28 -18.14
CA SER A 257 12.18 -16.46 -17.70
C SER A 257 11.23 -17.63 -17.49
N LEU A 258 11.14 -18.51 -18.49
CA LEU A 258 10.32 -19.74 -18.43
C LEU A 258 10.65 -20.59 -17.19
N ARG A 259 11.94 -20.69 -16.82
CA ARG A 259 12.38 -21.45 -15.64
C ARG A 259 11.83 -20.87 -14.33
N ASN A 260 11.87 -19.54 -14.17
CA ASN A 260 11.37 -18.88 -12.97
C ASN A 260 9.85 -18.90 -12.91
N THR A 261 9.17 -18.74 -14.06
CA THR A 261 7.71 -18.84 -14.18
C THR A 261 7.22 -20.24 -13.84
N LEU A 262 7.89 -21.29 -14.31
CA LEU A 262 7.57 -22.68 -13.98
C LEU A 262 7.86 -23.02 -12.51
N ALA A 263 8.95 -22.49 -11.94
CA ALA A 263 9.27 -22.66 -10.52
C ALA A 263 8.23 -21.96 -9.62
N LYS A 264 7.81 -20.74 -9.97
CA LYS A 264 6.69 -20.04 -9.30
C LYS A 264 5.41 -20.85 -9.35
N TRP A 265 5.05 -21.33 -10.52
CA TRP A 265 3.86 -22.16 -10.72
C TRP A 265 3.91 -23.42 -9.84
N PHE A 266 5.06 -24.09 -9.75
CA PHE A 266 5.20 -25.28 -8.91
C PHE A 266 5.04 -24.96 -7.42
N VAL A 267 5.69 -23.90 -6.93
CA VAL A 267 5.60 -23.49 -5.52
C VAL A 267 4.17 -23.06 -5.17
N ASP A 268 3.54 -22.24 -6.02
CA ASP A 268 2.21 -21.69 -5.79
C ASP A 268 1.10 -22.75 -5.92
N CYS A 269 1.15 -23.62 -6.93
CA CYS A 269 0.11 -24.60 -7.20
C CYS A 269 0.31 -25.97 -6.54
N MET A 270 1.55 -26.42 -6.30
CA MET A 270 1.81 -27.78 -5.83
C MET A 270 2.16 -27.88 -4.34
N THR A 271 2.68 -26.82 -3.68
CA THR A 271 3.22 -26.99 -2.31
C THR A 271 2.32 -26.53 -1.15
N LEU A 272 1.36 -25.62 -1.37
CA LEU A 272 0.53 -25.08 -0.26
C LEU A 272 -1.00 -25.30 -0.40
N GLY A 273 -1.51 -25.57 -1.60
CA GLY A 273 -2.96 -25.80 -1.81
C GLY A 273 -3.42 -27.26 -1.67
N ALA A 274 -2.50 -28.23 -1.69
CA ALA A 274 -2.82 -29.64 -1.87
C ALA A 274 -2.94 -30.47 -0.57
N ILE A 275 -2.61 -29.91 0.61
CA ILE A 275 -2.43 -30.74 1.83
C ILE A 275 -3.68 -30.81 2.73
N VAL A 276 -4.73 -29.99 2.54
CA VAL A 276 -5.74 -29.79 3.61
C VAL A 276 -7.13 -30.39 3.37
N ASN A 277 -7.46 -31.13 2.30
CA ASN A 277 -8.73 -31.89 2.35
C ASN A 277 -8.83 -33.06 1.37
N VAL A 278 -9.04 -34.26 1.92
CA VAL A 278 -9.15 -35.53 1.18
C VAL A 278 -10.56 -35.76 0.62
N GLU A 279 -11.56 -34.94 0.96
CA GLU A 279 -12.95 -35.13 0.51
C GLU A 279 -13.36 -34.37 -0.77
N THR A 280 -12.44 -33.65 -1.44
CA THR A 280 -12.77 -32.80 -2.61
C THR A 280 -12.12 -33.25 -3.93
N VAL A 281 -11.81 -34.53 -4.09
CA VAL A 281 -11.08 -35.07 -5.27
C VAL A 281 -11.72 -34.72 -6.63
N PRO A 282 -13.06 -34.79 -6.84
CA PRO A 282 -13.65 -34.43 -8.13
C PRO A 282 -13.56 -32.93 -8.45
N ILE A 283 -13.74 -32.10 -7.43
CA ILE A 283 -13.64 -30.63 -7.49
C ILE A 283 -12.18 -30.23 -7.74
N MET A 284 -11.23 -30.93 -7.13
CA MET A 284 -9.80 -30.79 -7.37
C MET A 284 -9.41 -31.14 -8.80
N VAL A 285 -9.88 -32.26 -9.39
CA VAL A 285 -9.55 -32.63 -10.79
C VAL A 285 -10.03 -31.58 -11.79
N ALA A 286 -11.19 -30.99 -11.57
CA ALA A 286 -11.68 -29.90 -12.41
C ALA A 286 -10.89 -28.59 -12.15
N GLY A 287 -10.53 -28.32 -10.90
CA GLY A 287 -9.65 -27.21 -10.52
C GLY A 287 -8.24 -27.33 -11.09
N TYR A 288 -7.67 -28.53 -11.16
CA TYR A 288 -6.36 -28.84 -11.75
C TYR A 288 -6.30 -28.61 -13.27
N LYS A 289 -7.44 -28.47 -13.95
CA LYS A 289 -7.48 -28.06 -15.37
C LYS A 289 -7.52 -26.54 -15.54
N VAL A 290 -8.10 -25.82 -14.58
CA VAL A 290 -8.34 -24.37 -14.70
C VAL A 290 -7.24 -23.56 -14.02
N TRP A 291 -6.90 -23.89 -12.78
CA TRP A 291 -5.97 -23.10 -11.97
C TRP A 291 -4.53 -23.12 -12.48
N PRO A 292 -3.96 -24.25 -12.95
CA PRO A 292 -2.63 -24.23 -13.56
C PRO A 292 -2.52 -23.32 -14.79
N ILE A 293 -3.53 -23.34 -15.67
CA ILE A 293 -3.57 -22.50 -16.86
C ILE A 293 -3.73 -21.03 -16.47
N ALA A 294 -4.63 -20.75 -15.52
CA ALA A 294 -4.83 -19.41 -14.99
C ALA A 294 -3.56 -18.84 -14.34
N SER A 295 -2.84 -19.62 -13.54
CA SER A 295 -1.59 -19.21 -12.92
C SER A 295 -0.48 -18.98 -13.94
N ILE A 296 -0.35 -19.83 -14.97
CA ILE A 296 0.61 -19.62 -16.07
C ILE A 296 0.30 -18.32 -16.80
N VAL A 297 -0.96 -18.08 -17.16
CA VAL A 297 -1.39 -16.84 -17.84
C VAL A 297 -1.15 -15.62 -16.94
N SER A 298 -1.49 -15.73 -15.65
CA SER A 298 -1.29 -14.69 -14.65
C SER A 298 0.19 -14.31 -14.53
N PHE A 299 1.09 -15.29 -14.38
CA PHE A 299 2.51 -15.03 -14.23
C PHE A 299 3.21 -14.58 -15.52
N SER A 300 2.69 -14.97 -16.69
CA SER A 300 3.32 -14.69 -17.98
C SER A 300 2.87 -13.38 -18.64
N PHE A 301 1.60 -13.00 -18.44
CA PHE A 301 0.96 -11.92 -19.21
C PHE A 301 0.28 -10.87 -18.34
N VAL A 302 0.00 -11.16 -17.07
CA VAL A 302 -0.69 -10.22 -16.19
C VAL A 302 0.34 -9.54 -15.28
N PRO A 303 0.41 -8.19 -15.28
CA PRO A 303 1.23 -7.45 -14.33
C PRO A 303 0.87 -7.80 -12.89
N VAL A 304 1.85 -7.87 -11.99
CA VAL A 304 1.70 -8.34 -10.60
C VAL A 304 0.53 -7.67 -9.89
N GLU A 305 0.36 -6.37 -10.11
CA GLU A 305 -0.68 -5.55 -9.48
C GLU A 305 -2.10 -5.94 -9.92
N LYS A 306 -2.23 -6.58 -11.08
CA LYS A 306 -3.49 -7.03 -11.67
C LYS A 306 -3.73 -8.52 -11.52
N ARG A 307 -2.76 -9.28 -11.03
CA ARG A 307 -2.85 -10.75 -10.89
C ARG A 307 -3.91 -11.15 -9.89
N LEU A 308 -4.03 -10.44 -8.77
CA LEU A 308 -5.09 -10.69 -7.79
C LEU A 308 -6.47 -10.52 -8.44
N VAL A 309 -6.71 -9.40 -9.13
CA VAL A 309 -7.99 -9.13 -9.82
C VAL A 309 -8.28 -10.18 -10.89
N PHE A 310 -7.27 -10.55 -11.68
CA PHE A 310 -7.39 -11.61 -12.70
C PHE A 310 -7.73 -12.97 -12.08
N LEU A 311 -7.03 -13.38 -11.02
CA LEU A 311 -7.28 -14.65 -10.33
C LEU A 311 -8.63 -14.63 -9.60
N SER A 312 -9.05 -13.50 -9.04
CA SER A 312 -10.40 -13.32 -8.49
C SER A 312 -11.48 -13.42 -9.58
N PHE A 313 -11.21 -12.95 -10.81
CA PHE A 313 -12.15 -13.10 -11.94
C PHE A 313 -12.25 -14.54 -12.40
N ILE A 314 -11.14 -15.26 -12.50
CA ILE A 314 -11.15 -16.71 -12.75
C ILE A 314 -11.87 -17.44 -11.61
N GLY A 315 -11.65 -17.02 -10.36
CA GLY A 315 -12.37 -17.52 -9.19
C GLY A 315 -13.88 -17.27 -9.24
N PHE A 316 -14.32 -16.11 -9.74
CA PHE A 316 -15.73 -15.80 -9.99
C PHE A 316 -16.34 -16.75 -11.03
N LEU A 317 -15.68 -16.94 -12.17
CA LEU A 317 -16.14 -17.86 -13.22
C LEU A 317 -16.16 -19.32 -12.72
N TRP A 318 -15.16 -19.69 -11.92
CA TRP A 318 -15.09 -21.00 -11.26
C TRP A 318 -16.21 -21.19 -10.25
N GLY A 319 -16.54 -20.16 -9.45
CA GLY A 319 -17.65 -20.16 -8.52
C GLY A 319 -18.99 -20.40 -9.23
N ILE A 320 -19.23 -19.72 -10.35
CA ILE A 320 -20.41 -19.96 -11.20
C ILE A 320 -20.43 -21.39 -11.71
N TYR A 321 -19.30 -21.89 -12.23
CA TYR A 321 -19.20 -23.28 -12.70
C TYR A 321 -19.53 -24.29 -11.60
N MET A 322 -19.01 -24.09 -10.39
CA MET A 322 -19.25 -24.94 -9.23
C MET A 322 -20.73 -24.96 -8.85
N SER A 323 -21.40 -23.80 -8.80
CA SER A 323 -22.85 -23.72 -8.58
C SER A 323 -23.66 -24.39 -9.71
N LEU A 324 -23.17 -24.33 -10.95
CA LEU A 324 -23.81 -25.01 -12.07
C LEU A 324 -23.64 -26.53 -12.05
N ALA A 325 -22.45 -27.00 -11.66
CA ALA A 325 -22.08 -28.41 -11.59
C ALA A 325 -22.69 -29.11 -10.37
N ALA A 326 -22.74 -28.45 -9.21
CA ALA A 326 -23.40 -28.96 -8.01
C ALA A 326 -24.89 -29.19 -8.24
N ALA A 327 -25.55 -28.34 -9.03
CA ALA A 327 -26.96 -28.50 -9.39
C ALA A 327 -27.25 -29.56 -10.48
N ARG A 328 -26.25 -30.34 -10.92
CA ARG A 328 -26.42 -31.49 -11.83
C ARG A 328 -26.22 -32.84 -11.13
N ILE A 329 -25.86 -32.83 -9.84
CA ILE A 329 -25.78 -34.00 -8.95
C ILE A 329 -27.04 -33.98 -8.09
#